data_AF-A0A9P1A8W5-F1
#
_entry.id   AF-A0A9P1A8W5-F1
#
_cell.length_a   1.000
_cell.length_b   1.000
_cell.length_c   1.000
_cell.angle_alpha   90.00
_cell.angle_beta   90.00
_cell.angle_gamma   90.00
#
_symmetry.space_group_name_H-M   'P 1'
#
loop_
_entity.id
_entity.type
_entity.pdbx_description
1 polymer ?
#
loop_
_entity_poly.entity_id
_entity_poly.type
_entity_poly.pdbx_seq_one_letter_code
_entity_poly.pdbx_strand_id
1 'polypeptide(L)'
;MRPVFARITRRISTSRASAFERKVIETVCPRIHHYLFPNIPTPATSAPKEYTGVLPPLEADNIVDHFRVLADRQTHKYRELLQDACRFDLERAKNVLEFIDKKELWRFETGWTRYPFNLTSDGADSIGPIAAPPDSVLFFDIELVVRDGNLPTLAIALGPNAWYGWCSERLINCTDVPEVPTRKDLIPIGDVGAEKVVIGHNVGFDRARCAEVYEMKSSRIRFMDTMSLSIPMYGMADHQQALYEMYDVEEMENNVSAIIRKRQNVFRE
;
A
#
# COMPACT_ATOMS: atom_id res chain seq x y z
N MET A 1 -37.06 26.61 58.58
CA MET A 1 -36.89 26.73 57.12
C MET A 1 -36.05 25.56 56.63
N ARG A 2 -36.65 24.60 55.93
CA ARG A 2 -35.95 23.52 55.21
C ARG A 2 -36.28 23.70 53.72
N PRO A 3 -35.31 23.66 52.80
CA PRO A 3 -35.60 23.77 51.39
C PRO A 3 -36.18 22.44 50.87
N VAL A 4 -37.30 22.55 50.17
CA VAL A 4 -37.98 21.44 49.49
C VAL A 4 -37.22 21.13 48.20
N PHE A 5 -36.51 20.01 48.15
CA PHE A 5 -35.95 19.49 46.91
C PHE A 5 -37.08 18.83 46.09
N ALA A 6 -37.56 19.53 45.07
CA ALA A 6 -38.46 18.96 44.08
C ALA A 6 -37.69 17.91 43.25
N ARG A 7 -38.04 16.63 43.43
CA ARG A 7 -37.56 15.52 42.61
C ARG A 7 -38.16 15.67 41.21
N ILE A 8 -37.40 16.22 40.26
CA ILE A 8 -37.77 16.19 38.84
C ILE A 8 -37.53 14.76 38.35
N THR A 9 -38.55 13.91 38.43
CA THR A 9 -38.58 12.66 37.68
C THR A 9 -38.82 13.01 36.21
N ARG A 10 -37.75 13.05 35.41
CA ARG A 10 -37.88 12.99 33.95
C ARG A 10 -38.59 11.69 33.60
N ARG A 11 -39.90 11.74 33.36
CA ARG A 11 -40.59 10.69 32.61
C ARG A 11 -39.97 10.70 31.22
N ILE A 12 -39.13 9.70 30.94
CA ILE A 12 -38.81 9.35 29.57
C ILE A 12 -40.14 8.97 28.94
N SER A 13 -40.68 9.86 28.11
CA SER A 13 -41.74 9.52 27.19
C SER A 13 -41.21 8.37 26.36
N THR A 14 -41.65 7.15 26.63
CA THR A 14 -41.48 6.05 25.70
C THR A 14 -42.23 6.47 24.45
N SER A 15 -41.48 6.98 23.46
CA SER A 15 -41.99 7.15 22.12
C SER A 15 -42.64 5.82 21.74
N ARG A 16 -43.86 5.89 21.18
CA ARG A 16 -44.57 4.73 20.66
C ARG A 16 -43.56 3.81 19.99
N ALA A 17 -43.42 2.59 20.50
CA ALA A 17 -42.73 1.55 19.76
C ALA A 17 -43.53 1.39 18.47
N SER A 18 -43.13 2.09 17.41
CA SER A 18 -43.60 1.75 16.07
C SER A 18 -43.18 0.30 15.91
N ALA A 19 -44.14 -0.59 15.74
CA ALA A 19 -43.84 -1.98 15.42
C ALA A 19 -42.89 -1.95 14.22
N PHE A 20 -41.61 -2.27 14.47
CA PHE A 20 -40.63 -2.33 13.41
C PHE A 20 -41.02 -3.53 12.55
N GLU A 21 -41.71 -3.27 11.46
CA GLU A 21 -42.08 -4.30 10.51
C GLU A 21 -40.80 -4.69 9.75
N ARG A 22 -40.30 -5.89 10.04
CA ARG A 22 -39.10 -6.41 9.40
C ARG A 22 -39.41 -6.64 7.91
N LYS A 23 -39.00 -5.71 7.06
CA LYS A 23 -39.05 -5.91 5.62
C LYS A 23 -38.08 -7.03 5.25
N VAL A 24 -38.62 -8.09 4.64
CA VAL A 24 -37.82 -9.16 4.06
C VAL A 24 -37.16 -8.63 2.80
N ILE A 25 -35.85 -8.76 2.70
CA ILE A 25 -35.11 -8.43 1.48
C ILE A 25 -35.28 -9.61 0.53
N GLU A 26 -35.97 -9.38 -0.58
CA GLU A 26 -36.13 -10.41 -1.61
C GLU A 26 -34.76 -10.72 -2.23
N THR A 27 -34.45 -12.02 -2.34
CA THR A 27 -33.26 -12.52 -3.02
C THR A 27 -33.59 -12.89 -4.47
N VAL A 28 -32.58 -13.25 -5.25
CA VAL A 28 -32.76 -13.67 -6.65
C VAL A 28 -33.77 -14.80 -6.80
N CYS A 29 -34.43 -14.88 -7.96
CA CYS A 29 -35.42 -15.93 -8.22
C CYS A 29 -34.79 -17.33 -8.21
N PRO A 30 -35.57 -18.42 -8.00
CA PRO A 30 -35.04 -19.78 -7.86
C PRO A 30 -34.17 -20.22 -9.03
N ARG A 31 -34.52 -19.83 -10.27
CA ARG A 31 -33.71 -20.13 -11.46
C ARG A 31 -32.30 -19.56 -11.39
N ILE A 32 -32.18 -18.29 -11.00
CA ILE A 32 -30.86 -17.63 -10.85
C ILE A 32 -30.13 -18.21 -9.64
N HIS A 33 -30.85 -18.48 -8.55
CA HIS A 33 -30.26 -19.09 -7.35
C HIS A 33 -29.60 -20.44 -7.66
N HIS A 34 -30.32 -21.36 -8.32
CA HIS A 34 -29.76 -22.66 -8.71
C HIS A 34 -28.61 -22.53 -9.70
N TYR A 35 -28.62 -21.52 -10.57
CA TYR A 35 -27.51 -21.26 -11.49
C TYR A 35 -26.24 -20.80 -10.78
N LEU A 36 -26.37 -19.89 -9.80
CA LEU A 36 -25.22 -19.35 -9.07
C LEU A 36 -24.74 -20.29 -7.97
N PHE A 37 -25.65 -21.06 -7.37
CA PHE A 37 -25.43 -21.88 -6.18
C PHE A 37 -26.10 -23.27 -6.33
N PRO A 38 -25.63 -24.13 -7.24
CA PRO A 38 -26.29 -25.41 -7.58
C PRO A 38 -26.46 -26.36 -6.40
N ASN A 39 -25.57 -26.31 -5.40
CA ASN A 39 -25.58 -27.20 -4.23
C ASN A 39 -26.23 -26.57 -2.99
N ILE A 40 -26.82 -25.37 -3.11
CA ILE A 40 -27.43 -24.66 -1.98
C ILE A 40 -28.95 -24.61 -2.17
N PRO A 41 -29.75 -25.08 -1.19
CA PRO A 41 -31.20 -24.99 -1.26
C PRO A 41 -31.69 -23.55 -1.53
N THR A 42 -32.75 -23.42 -2.30
CA THR A 42 -33.36 -22.11 -2.59
C THR A 42 -33.86 -21.44 -1.30
N PRO A 43 -33.43 -20.20 -0.99
CA PRO A 43 -33.88 -19.47 0.19
C PRO A 43 -35.39 -19.18 0.15
N ALA A 44 -36.03 -19.18 1.31
CA ALA A 44 -37.43 -18.77 1.46
C ALA A 44 -37.68 -17.29 1.08
N THR A 45 -36.61 -16.48 0.99
CA THR A 45 -36.64 -15.07 0.58
C THR A 45 -36.60 -14.87 -0.94
N SER A 46 -36.58 -15.94 -1.74
CA SER A 46 -36.44 -15.85 -3.20
C SER A 46 -37.62 -15.13 -3.85
N ALA A 47 -37.31 -14.18 -4.73
CA ALA A 47 -38.34 -13.41 -5.42
C ALA A 47 -39.24 -14.33 -6.27
N PRO A 48 -40.57 -14.12 -6.25
CA PRO A 48 -41.53 -14.93 -7.02
C PRO A 48 -41.47 -14.63 -8.53
N LYS A 49 -40.94 -13.45 -8.90
CA LYS A 49 -40.81 -13.04 -10.30
C LYS A 49 -39.66 -13.80 -10.95
N GLU A 50 -39.98 -14.69 -11.88
CA GLU A 50 -38.96 -15.41 -12.65
C GLU A 50 -38.26 -14.51 -13.67
N TYR A 51 -36.94 -14.68 -13.77
CA TYR A 51 -36.14 -14.15 -14.86
C TYR A 51 -36.13 -15.16 -16.02
N THR A 52 -36.44 -14.72 -17.23
CA THR A 52 -36.52 -15.57 -18.43
C THR A 52 -35.37 -15.39 -19.42
N GLY A 53 -34.48 -14.42 -19.20
CA GLY A 53 -33.35 -14.16 -20.09
C GLY A 53 -32.28 -15.27 -20.08
N VAL A 54 -31.37 -15.22 -21.05
CA VAL A 54 -30.22 -16.13 -21.13
C VAL A 54 -29.17 -15.71 -20.10
N LEU A 55 -28.66 -16.66 -19.32
CA LEU A 55 -27.61 -16.40 -18.34
C LEU A 55 -26.23 -16.58 -19.01
N PRO A 56 -25.26 -15.69 -18.75
CA PRO A 56 -23.92 -15.80 -19.30
C PRO A 56 -23.19 -17.01 -18.70
N PRO A 57 -22.34 -17.71 -19.47
CA PRO A 57 -21.65 -18.89 -18.99
C PRO A 57 -20.71 -18.56 -17.83
N LEU A 58 -20.63 -19.48 -16.86
CA LEU A 58 -19.63 -19.43 -15.79
C LEU A 58 -18.41 -20.26 -16.19
N GLU A 59 -17.23 -19.74 -15.86
CA GLU A 59 -15.93 -20.44 -15.91
C GLU A 59 -15.83 -21.65 -14.93
N ALA A 60 -16.82 -21.84 -14.04
CA ALA A 60 -16.88 -22.94 -13.07
C ALA A 60 -18.34 -23.26 -12.68
N ASP A 61 -18.56 -24.31 -11.89
CA ASP A 61 -19.90 -24.83 -11.57
C ASP A 61 -20.76 -23.89 -10.70
N ASN A 62 -20.14 -22.99 -9.94
CA ASN A 62 -20.83 -22.04 -9.09
C ASN A 62 -20.14 -20.67 -9.08
N ILE A 63 -20.84 -19.64 -8.61
CA ILE A 63 -20.35 -18.26 -8.67
C ILE A 63 -19.11 -18.02 -7.81
N VAL A 64 -18.95 -18.74 -6.71
CA VAL A 64 -17.79 -18.60 -5.82
C VAL A 64 -16.54 -19.13 -6.52
N ASP A 65 -16.61 -20.32 -7.09
CA ASP A 65 -15.49 -20.92 -7.83
C ASP A 65 -15.21 -20.17 -9.14
N HIS A 66 -16.25 -19.64 -9.79
CA HIS A 66 -16.09 -18.75 -10.93
C HIS A 66 -15.19 -17.56 -10.60
N PHE A 67 -15.46 -16.85 -9.51
CA PHE A 67 -14.62 -15.73 -9.08
C PHE A 67 -13.23 -16.18 -8.64
N ARG A 68 -13.07 -17.38 -8.04
CA ARG A 68 -11.74 -17.93 -7.72
C ARG A 68 -10.90 -18.18 -8.97
N VAL A 69 -11.48 -18.80 -10.00
CA VAL A 69 -10.80 -19.04 -11.29
C VAL A 69 -10.42 -17.73 -11.95
N LEU A 70 -11.34 -16.75 -11.99
CA LEU A 70 -11.06 -15.43 -12.55
C LEU A 70 -9.98 -14.67 -11.78
N ALA A 71 -10.00 -14.75 -10.45
CA ALA A 71 -8.99 -14.13 -9.60
C ALA A 71 -7.62 -14.77 -9.81
N ASP A 72 -7.54 -16.10 -9.83
CA ASP A 72 -6.29 -16.82 -10.07
C ASP A 72 -5.73 -16.47 -11.45
N ARG A 73 -6.53 -16.51 -12.51
CA ARG A 73 -6.11 -16.11 -13.88
C ARG A 73 -5.50 -14.70 -13.95
N GLN A 74 -5.99 -13.77 -13.14
CA GLN A 74 -5.51 -12.38 -13.13
C GLN A 74 -4.32 -12.14 -12.21
N THR A 75 -4.21 -12.91 -11.12
CA THR A 75 -3.30 -12.61 -10.02
C THR A 75 -2.18 -13.64 -9.83
N HIS A 76 -2.30 -14.82 -10.44
CA HIS A 76 -1.38 -15.95 -10.24
C HIS A 76 0.08 -15.54 -10.37
N LYS A 77 0.45 -14.92 -11.50
CA LYS A 77 1.83 -14.51 -11.74
C LYS A 77 2.33 -13.46 -10.75
N TYR A 78 1.49 -12.49 -10.37
CA TYR A 78 1.86 -11.49 -9.36
C TYR A 78 2.03 -12.12 -7.97
N ARG A 79 1.26 -13.16 -7.65
CA ARG A 79 1.43 -13.94 -6.42
C ARG A 79 2.76 -14.68 -6.40
N GLU A 80 3.19 -15.28 -7.52
CA GLU A 80 4.53 -15.89 -7.64
C GLU A 80 5.63 -14.85 -7.46
N LEU A 81 5.52 -13.69 -8.11
CA LEU A 81 6.46 -12.58 -7.94
C LEU A 81 6.56 -12.11 -6.48
N LEU A 82 5.43 -12.02 -5.77
CA LEU A 82 5.41 -11.69 -4.34
C LEU A 82 6.07 -12.79 -3.48
N GLN A 83 5.89 -14.07 -3.81
CA GLN A 83 6.56 -15.17 -3.13
C GLN A 83 8.07 -15.13 -3.34
N ASP A 84 8.53 -14.75 -4.54
CA ASP A 84 9.95 -14.55 -4.83
C ASP A 84 10.50 -13.32 -4.08
N ALA A 85 9.71 -12.26 -3.91
CA ALA A 85 10.08 -11.11 -3.08
C ALA A 85 10.43 -11.52 -1.64
N CYS A 86 9.66 -12.45 -1.06
CA CYS A 86 9.91 -12.97 0.29
C CYS A 86 11.20 -13.78 0.42
N ARG A 87 11.83 -14.16 -0.70
CA ARG A 87 13.09 -14.93 -0.74
C ARG A 87 14.32 -14.05 -0.97
N PHE A 88 14.16 -12.73 -1.03
CA PHE A 88 15.28 -11.81 -1.22
C PHE A 88 16.30 -11.96 -0.08
N ASP A 89 17.57 -12.02 -0.44
CA ASP A 89 18.68 -12.06 0.51
C ASP A 89 18.93 -10.65 1.06
N LEU A 90 18.15 -10.26 2.07
CA LEU A 90 18.22 -8.93 2.67
C LEU A 90 19.55 -8.67 3.39
N GLU A 91 20.16 -9.72 3.93
CA GLU A 91 21.47 -9.61 4.58
C GLU A 91 22.56 -9.28 3.55
N ARG A 92 22.55 -9.97 2.40
CA ARG A 92 23.43 -9.61 1.28
C ARG A 92 23.14 -8.22 0.74
N ALA A 93 21.87 -7.84 0.59
CA ALA A 93 21.48 -6.50 0.16
C ALA A 93 22.07 -5.42 1.08
N LYS A 94 21.97 -5.63 2.40
CA LYS A 94 22.56 -4.73 3.41
C LYS A 94 24.08 -4.67 3.33
N ASN A 95 24.75 -5.81 3.23
CA ASN A 95 26.22 -5.86 3.12
C ASN A 95 26.74 -5.14 1.88
N VAL A 96 26.04 -5.26 0.75
CA VAL A 96 26.36 -4.53 -0.48
C VAL A 96 26.14 -3.03 -0.31
N LEU A 97 25.06 -2.62 0.35
CA LEU A 97 24.78 -1.22 0.65
C LEU A 97 25.89 -0.59 1.51
N GLU A 98 26.31 -1.29 2.57
CA GLU A 98 27.42 -0.85 3.42
C GLU A 98 28.75 -0.77 2.66
N PHE A 99 28.98 -1.69 1.71
CA PHE A 99 30.17 -1.66 0.88
C PHE A 99 30.17 -0.44 -0.06
N ILE A 100 29.04 -0.15 -0.71
CA ILE A 100 28.87 1.03 -1.59
C ILE A 100 29.17 2.31 -0.80
N ASP A 101 28.64 2.43 0.42
CA ASP A 101 28.85 3.59 1.29
C ASP A 101 30.32 3.71 1.73
N LYS A 102 30.92 2.65 2.28
CA LYS A 102 32.33 2.63 2.74
C LYS A 102 33.34 2.91 1.63
N LYS A 103 32.98 2.65 0.38
CA LYS A 103 33.83 2.85 -0.80
C LYS A 103 33.45 4.10 -1.61
N GLU A 104 32.46 4.87 -1.16
CA GLU A 104 31.96 6.08 -1.83
C GLU A 104 31.57 5.84 -3.29
N LEU A 105 30.92 4.70 -3.57
CA LEU A 105 30.62 4.27 -4.94
C LEU A 105 29.31 4.83 -5.50
N TRP A 106 28.55 5.58 -4.70
CA TRP A 106 27.32 6.23 -5.16
C TRP A 106 27.61 7.20 -6.29
N ARG A 107 26.89 7.05 -7.41
CA ARG A 107 26.96 7.94 -8.55
C ARG A 107 25.94 9.05 -8.45
N PHE A 108 26.43 10.28 -8.51
CA PHE A 108 25.62 11.48 -8.60
C PHE A 108 25.48 11.88 -10.08
N GLU A 109 24.72 11.07 -10.83
CA GLU A 109 24.52 11.19 -12.28
C GLU A 109 23.03 11.09 -12.61
N THR A 110 22.57 11.77 -13.66
CA THR A 110 21.15 11.75 -14.07
C THR A 110 20.70 10.34 -14.45
N GLY A 111 19.51 9.96 -14.00
CA GLY A 111 18.87 8.70 -14.36
C GLY A 111 19.23 7.57 -13.41
N TRP A 112 18.96 6.34 -13.83
CA TRP A 112 19.21 5.15 -13.02
C TRP A 112 20.65 4.69 -13.11
N THR A 113 21.25 4.37 -11.98
CA THR A 113 22.50 3.62 -11.84
C THR A 113 22.22 2.28 -11.18
N ARG A 114 22.79 1.21 -11.72
CA ARG A 114 22.71 -0.15 -11.17
C ARG A 114 23.91 -0.48 -10.31
N TYR A 115 23.67 -1.07 -9.13
CA TYR A 115 24.67 -1.53 -8.19
C TYR A 115 24.49 -3.04 -7.93
N PRO A 116 25.18 -3.91 -8.68
CA PRO A 116 25.01 -5.36 -8.59
C PRO A 116 25.46 -5.96 -7.25
N PHE A 117 24.89 -7.08 -6.82
CA PHE A 117 25.31 -7.74 -5.56
C PHE A 117 26.58 -8.59 -5.68
N ASN A 118 27.13 -8.72 -6.89
CA ASN A 118 28.39 -9.40 -7.15
C ASN A 118 29.58 -8.44 -7.30
N LEU A 119 29.48 -7.23 -6.71
CA LEU A 119 30.58 -6.28 -6.64
C LEU A 119 31.80 -6.95 -5.98
N THR A 120 32.89 -7.04 -6.75
CA THR A 120 34.21 -7.45 -6.23
C THR A 120 34.93 -6.23 -5.65
N SER A 121 36.06 -6.45 -4.97
CA SER A 121 36.90 -5.40 -4.35
C SER A 121 37.27 -4.25 -5.29
N ASP A 122 37.38 -4.53 -6.59
CA ASP A 122 37.72 -3.59 -7.67
C ASP A 122 36.48 -3.18 -8.52
N GLY A 123 35.29 -3.64 -8.13
CA GLY A 123 34.08 -3.80 -8.96
C GLY A 123 33.36 -2.53 -9.43
N ALA A 124 33.99 -1.36 -9.38
CA ALA A 124 33.44 -0.11 -9.89
C ALA A 124 33.01 -0.19 -11.37
N ASP A 125 33.69 -1.02 -12.17
CA ASP A 125 33.39 -1.23 -13.59
C ASP A 125 32.03 -1.89 -13.86
N SER A 126 31.47 -2.58 -12.86
CA SER A 126 30.16 -3.23 -12.98
C SER A 126 28.98 -2.31 -12.62
N ILE A 127 29.28 -1.14 -12.05
CA ILE A 127 28.31 -0.08 -11.76
C ILE A 127 28.15 0.76 -13.02
N GLY A 128 26.91 1.03 -13.41
CA GLY A 128 26.69 1.80 -14.62
C GLY A 128 25.25 2.26 -14.81
N PRO A 129 25.05 3.18 -15.77
CA PRO A 129 23.74 3.72 -16.08
C PRO A 129 22.86 2.65 -16.74
N ILE A 130 21.56 2.70 -16.42
CA ILE A 130 20.52 1.88 -17.04
C ILE A 130 19.31 2.75 -17.37
N ALA A 131 18.46 2.31 -18.30
CA ALA A 131 17.24 3.06 -18.65
C ALA A 131 16.16 2.95 -17.57
N ALA A 132 15.98 1.74 -17.02
CA ALA A 132 15.05 1.43 -15.93
C ALA A 132 15.46 0.10 -15.28
N PRO A 133 15.10 -0.19 -14.02
CA PRO A 133 15.40 -1.46 -13.38
C PRO A 133 14.76 -2.64 -14.14
N PRO A 134 15.54 -3.64 -14.58
CA PRO A 134 15.03 -4.75 -15.39
C PRO A 134 14.22 -5.78 -14.58
N ASP A 135 14.33 -5.76 -13.26
CA ASP A 135 13.75 -6.81 -12.40
C ASP A 135 12.22 -6.77 -12.36
N SER A 136 11.60 -7.95 -12.31
CA SER A 136 10.14 -8.11 -12.19
C SER A 136 9.62 -7.83 -10.78
N VAL A 137 10.47 -7.72 -9.78
CA VAL A 137 10.11 -7.39 -8.39
C VAL A 137 11.05 -6.30 -7.90
N LEU A 138 10.47 -5.22 -7.38
CA LEU A 138 11.22 -4.10 -6.82
C LEU A 138 10.61 -3.70 -5.48
N PHE A 139 11.44 -3.53 -4.45
CA PHE A 139 11.10 -2.63 -3.34
C PHE A 139 11.52 -1.22 -3.73
N PHE A 140 10.68 -0.22 -3.54
CA PHE A 140 10.84 1.10 -4.16
C PHE A 140 10.40 2.21 -3.22
N ASP A 141 11.18 3.29 -3.22
CA ASP A 141 10.95 4.49 -2.42
C ASP A 141 11.53 5.72 -3.14
N ILE A 142 10.95 6.90 -2.92
CA ILE A 142 11.38 8.15 -3.56
C ILE A 142 11.56 9.28 -2.54
N GLU A 143 12.36 10.27 -2.93
CA GLU A 143 12.46 11.54 -2.23
C GLU A 143 12.17 12.70 -3.17
N LEU A 144 11.55 13.76 -2.64
CA LEU A 144 11.37 15.02 -3.34
C LEU A 144 11.68 16.21 -2.44
N VAL A 145 12.08 17.32 -3.05
CA VAL A 145 12.30 18.58 -2.34
C VAL A 145 11.00 19.39 -2.34
N VAL A 146 10.34 19.49 -1.18
CA VAL A 146 9.01 20.15 -1.06
C VAL A 146 8.99 21.59 -1.59
N ARG A 147 10.05 22.35 -1.36
CA ARG A 147 10.16 23.74 -1.86
C ARG A 147 10.34 23.83 -3.37
N ASP A 148 10.78 22.74 -3.98
CA ASP A 148 11.12 22.61 -5.40
C ASP A 148 9.97 21.93 -6.18
N GLY A 149 8.84 21.68 -5.52
CA GLY A 149 7.61 21.14 -6.12
C GLY A 149 7.38 19.66 -5.84
N ASN A 150 6.52 19.04 -6.66
CA ASN A 150 6.01 17.67 -6.46
C ASN A 150 6.71 16.60 -7.32
N LEU A 151 7.69 17.01 -8.12
CA LEU A 151 8.44 16.10 -8.98
C LEU A 151 9.50 15.33 -8.18
N PRO A 152 9.78 14.08 -8.57
CA PRO A 152 10.76 13.27 -7.86
C PRO A 152 12.17 13.86 -8.00
N THR A 153 12.93 13.79 -6.92
CA THR A 153 14.33 14.25 -6.86
C THR A 153 15.30 13.07 -6.86
N LEU A 154 15.03 12.07 -6.02
CA LEU A 154 15.78 10.83 -5.90
C LEU A 154 14.82 9.65 -5.84
N ALA A 155 15.31 8.46 -6.22
CA ALA A 155 14.62 7.22 -5.91
C ALA A 155 15.62 6.09 -5.67
N ILE A 156 15.23 5.15 -4.81
CA ILE A 156 15.96 3.91 -4.58
C ILE A 156 15.05 2.74 -4.93
N ALA A 157 15.63 1.72 -5.57
CA ALA A 157 14.96 0.43 -5.72
C ALA A 157 15.88 -0.72 -5.34
N LEU A 158 15.30 -1.76 -4.75
CA LEU A 158 15.94 -3.03 -4.46
C LEU A 158 15.31 -4.12 -5.33
N GLY A 159 16.13 -4.72 -6.19
CA GLY A 159 15.80 -5.95 -6.89
C GLY A 159 16.38 -7.19 -6.19
N PRO A 160 16.20 -8.39 -6.76
CA PRO A 160 16.70 -9.63 -6.18
C PRO A 160 18.23 -9.70 -6.13
N ASN A 161 18.92 -9.01 -7.05
CA ASN A 161 20.37 -9.14 -7.24
C ASN A 161 21.11 -7.80 -7.38
N ALA A 162 20.44 -6.67 -7.15
CA ALA A 162 21.02 -5.35 -7.30
C ALA A 162 20.24 -4.27 -6.53
N TRP A 163 20.96 -3.24 -6.11
CA TRP A 163 20.38 -1.94 -5.78
C TRP A 163 20.34 -1.07 -7.03
N TYR A 164 19.41 -0.12 -7.04
CA TYR A 164 19.26 0.88 -8.08
C TYR A 164 19.09 2.24 -7.41
N GLY A 165 19.83 3.23 -7.89
CA GLY A 165 19.66 4.62 -7.48
C GLY A 165 19.33 5.50 -8.67
N TRP A 166 18.34 6.35 -8.54
CA TRP A 166 17.92 7.30 -9.57
C TRP A 166 18.12 8.73 -9.09
N CYS A 167 18.73 9.56 -9.93
CA CYS A 167 18.75 11.01 -9.71
C CYS A 167 18.01 11.73 -10.84
N SER A 168 17.18 12.72 -10.46
CA SER A 168 16.54 13.59 -11.44
C SER A 168 17.57 14.48 -12.15
N GLU A 169 17.28 14.83 -13.41
CA GLU A 169 18.05 15.84 -14.14
C GLU A 169 18.14 17.18 -13.38
N ARG A 170 17.04 17.54 -12.71
CA ARG A 170 16.93 18.75 -11.90
C ARG A 170 17.90 18.78 -10.73
N LEU A 171 18.09 17.63 -10.07
CA LEU A 171 19.01 17.52 -8.94
C LEU A 171 20.48 17.70 -9.39
N ILE A 172 20.84 17.08 -10.51
CA ILE A 172 22.23 17.03 -10.97
C ILE A 172 22.63 18.33 -11.68
N ASN A 173 21.75 18.83 -12.56
CA ASN A 173 22.05 19.98 -13.43
C ASN A 173 21.37 21.28 -12.98
N CYS A 174 20.70 21.28 -11.82
CA CYS A 174 20.04 22.46 -11.25
C CYS A 174 19.08 23.17 -12.23
N THR A 175 18.38 22.40 -13.06
CA THR A 175 17.43 22.95 -14.03
C THR A 175 16.13 23.40 -13.34
N ASP A 176 15.51 24.45 -13.88
CA ASP A 176 14.25 24.99 -13.35
C ASP A 176 13.11 23.95 -13.34
N VAL A 177 12.12 24.16 -12.47
CA VAL A 177 10.87 23.39 -12.47
C VAL A 177 10.17 23.59 -13.82
N PRO A 178 9.84 22.53 -14.57
CA PRO A 178 9.07 22.70 -15.81
C PRO A 178 7.67 23.24 -15.49
N GLU A 179 7.22 24.22 -16.27
CA GLU A 179 5.85 24.77 -16.13
C GLU A 179 4.77 23.69 -16.31
N VAL A 180 5.02 22.75 -17.24
CA VAL A 180 4.15 21.61 -17.51
C VAL A 180 4.96 20.33 -17.43
N PRO A 181 4.85 19.57 -16.32
CA PRO A 181 5.53 18.30 -16.20
C PRO A 181 5.09 17.29 -17.25
N THR A 182 6.06 16.56 -17.79
CA THR A 182 5.85 15.48 -18.75
C THR A 182 6.35 14.17 -18.17
N ARG A 183 6.10 13.06 -18.88
CA ARG A 183 6.62 11.74 -18.48
C ARG A 183 8.15 11.66 -18.41
N LYS A 184 8.88 12.56 -19.07
CA LYS A 184 10.35 12.61 -19.01
C LYS A 184 10.86 13.11 -17.65
N ASP A 185 10.02 13.84 -16.93
CA ASP A 185 10.31 14.40 -15.61
C ASP A 185 9.96 13.41 -14.47
N LEU A 186 9.52 12.20 -14.83
CA LEU A 186 9.09 11.14 -13.92
C LEU A 186 10.06 9.96 -13.94
N ILE A 187 10.01 9.13 -12.90
CA ILE A 187 10.91 7.99 -12.74
C ILE A 187 10.46 6.84 -13.65
N PRO A 188 11.30 6.36 -14.59
CA PRO A 188 10.97 5.20 -15.40
C PRO A 188 11.21 3.92 -14.59
N ILE A 189 10.18 3.09 -14.39
CA ILE A 189 10.27 1.84 -13.61
C ILE A 189 10.28 0.56 -14.46
N GLY A 190 10.07 0.68 -15.78
CA GLY A 190 10.31 -0.40 -16.73
C GLY A 190 9.27 -0.54 -17.84
N ASP A 191 9.27 -1.69 -18.52
CA ASP A 191 8.33 -1.96 -19.60
C ASP A 191 6.90 -2.20 -19.09
N VAL A 192 5.93 -1.41 -19.57
CA VAL A 192 4.50 -1.57 -19.29
C VAL A 192 3.92 -2.90 -19.80
N GLY A 193 4.57 -3.53 -20.79
CA GLY A 193 4.18 -4.84 -21.31
C GLY A 193 4.64 -6.02 -20.44
N ALA A 194 5.61 -5.80 -19.54
CA ALA A 194 6.15 -6.82 -18.67
C ALA A 194 5.40 -6.86 -17.32
N GLU A 195 5.11 -8.06 -16.84
CA GLU A 195 4.53 -8.25 -15.51
C GLU A 195 5.59 -7.96 -14.45
N LYS A 196 5.31 -6.95 -13.62
CA LYS A 196 6.21 -6.44 -12.59
C LYS A 196 5.42 -6.06 -11.35
N VAL A 197 5.97 -6.32 -10.17
CA VAL A 197 5.44 -5.87 -8.89
C VAL A 197 6.39 -4.84 -8.29
N VAL A 198 5.87 -3.68 -7.95
CA VAL A 198 6.58 -2.62 -7.21
C VAL A 198 5.98 -2.53 -5.82
N ILE A 199 6.81 -2.78 -4.80
CA ILE A 199 6.42 -2.85 -3.40
C ILE A 199 6.96 -1.61 -2.71
N GLY A 200 6.11 -0.89 -1.98
CA GLY A 200 6.50 0.30 -1.23
C GLY A 200 5.69 0.46 0.05
N HIS A 201 5.99 1.50 0.82
CA HIS A 201 5.22 1.87 2.01
C HIS A 201 4.51 3.19 1.75
N ASN A 202 3.18 3.19 1.76
CA ASN A 202 2.38 4.29 1.21
C ASN A 202 2.68 4.54 -0.28
N VAL A 203 2.80 3.44 -1.05
CA VAL A 203 3.29 3.45 -2.43
C VAL A 203 2.47 4.31 -3.39
N GLY A 204 1.26 4.74 -2.99
CA GLY A 204 0.46 5.68 -3.78
C GLY A 204 1.18 7.01 -4.03
N PHE A 205 2.00 7.46 -3.07
CA PHE A 205 2.82 8.66 -3.20
C PHE A 205 3.89 8.48 -4.28
N ASP A 206 4.67 7.41 -4.18
CA ASP A 206 5.76 7.05 -5.09
C ASP A 206 5.24 6.76 -6.50
N ARG A 207 4.16 5.96 -6.58
CA ARG A 207 3.51 5.54 -7.83
C ARG A 207 3.15 6.75 -8.70
N ALA A 208 2.63 7.82 -8.10
CA ALA A 208 2.27 9.03 -8.84
C ALA A 208 3.48 9.74 -9.48
N ARG A 209 4.72 9.35 -9.14
CA ARG A 209 5.95 9.88 -9.74
C ARG A 209 6.61 8.91 -10.71
N CYS A 210 5.97 7.78 -11.00
CA CYS A 210 6.44 6.82 -12.00
C CYS A 210 5.88 7.15 -13.39
N ALA A 211 6.73 7.12 -14.42
CA ALA A 211 6.38 7.51 -15.79
C ALA A 211 5.30 6.62 -16.42
N GLU A 212 5.30 5.33 -16.07
CA GLU A 212 4.46 4.27 -16.62
C GLU A 212 3.00 4.35 -16.18
N VAL A 213 2.72 5.06 -15.08
CA VAL A 213 1.34 5.27 -14.59
C VAL A 213 0.55 6.19 -15.51
N TYR A 214 1.25 7.01 -16.30
CA TYR A 214 0.69 7.96 -17.25
C TYR A 214 0.78 7.46 -18.70
N GLU A 215 1.11 6.17 -18.91
CA GLU A 215 1.05 5.54 -20.22
C GLU A 215 -0.41 5.29 -20.63
N MET A 216 -0.76 5.56 -21.89
CA MET A 216 -2.14 5.34 -22.39
C MET A 216 -2.46 3.86 -22.57
N LYS A 217 -1.42 3.04 -22.79
CA LYS A 217 -1.55 1.58 -22.93
C LYS A 217 -1.74 0.95 -21.55
N SER A 218 -2.51 -0.13 -21.50
CA SER A 218 -2.67 -0.92 -20.28
C SER A 218 -1.31 -1.43 -19.79
N SER A 219 -0.95 -1.05 -18.57
CA SER A 219 0.28 -1.51 -17.91
C SER A 219 0.05 -2.84 -17.18
N ARG A 220 1.05 -3.73 -17.24
CA ARG A 220 1.17 -4.96 -16.45
C ARG A 220 2.03 -4.78 -15.21
N ILE A 221 2.38 -3.54 -14.87
CA ILE A 221 2.99 -3.20 -13.59
C ILE A 221 1.89 -3.11 -12.53
N ARG A 222 2.11 -3.73 -11.38
CA ARG A 222 1.22 -3.66 -10.21
C ARG A 222 1.99 -3.12 -9.03
N PHE A 223 1.31 -2.32 -8.21
CA PHE A 223 1.88 -1.73 -7.00
C PHE A 223 1.28 -2.42 -5.79
N MET A 224 2.14 -2.80 -4.84
CA MET A 224 1.76 -3.41 -3.58
C MET A 224 2.13 -2.45 -2.45
N ASP A 225 1.12 -2.00 -1.70
CA ASP A 225 1.32 -1.08 -0.59
C ASP A 225 1.40 -1.85 0.74
N THR A 226 2.55 -1.78 1.38
CA THR A 226 2.78 -2.40 2.69
C THR A 226 2.03 -1.68 3.82
N MET A 227 1.71 -0.39 3.67
CA MET A 227 0.87 0.34 4.62
C MET A 227 -0.57 -0.17 4.55
N SER A 228 -1.15 -0.24 3.35
CA SER A 228 -2.49 -0.81 3.17
C SER A 228 -2.58 -2.28 3.59
N LEU A 229 -1.51 -3.07 3.41
CA LEU A 229 -1.47 -4.48 3.83
C LEU A 229 -1.46 -4.66 5.35
N SER A 230 -0.90 -3.69 6.09
CA SER A 230 -0.85 -3.76 7.56
C SER A 230 -2.22 -3.52 8.18
N ILE A 231 -3.10 -2.75 7.54
CA ILE A 231 -4.43 -2.39 8.06
C ILE A 231 -5.31 -3.62 8.33
N PRO A 232 -5.48 -4.60 7.43
CA PRO A 232 -6.23 -5.81 7.76
C PRO A 232 -5.64 -6.66 8.90
N MET A 233 -4.33 -6.57 9.15
CA MET A 233 -3.62 -7.39 10.14
C MET A 233 -3.56 -6.74 11.53
N TYR A 234 -3.36 -5.43 11.57
CA TYR A 234 -3.08 -4.65 12.77
C TYR A 234 -3.95 -3.39 12.88
N GLY A 235 -4.82 -3.15 11.92
CA GLY A 235 -5.66 -1.96 11.87
C GLY A 235 -6.61 -1.89 13.05
N MET A 236 -6.75 -0.68 13.57
CA MET A 236 -7.66 -0.35 14.65
C MET A 236 -8.86 0.39 14.09
N ALA A 237 -10.01 0.29 14.77
CA ALA A 237 -11.13 1.18 14.47
C ALA A 237 -10.77 2.62 14.89
N ASP A 238 -11.33 3.63 14.20
CA ASP A 238 -11.00 5.05 14.42
C ASP A 238 -11.02 5.47 15.89
N HIS A 239 -12.03 5.03 16.65
CA HIS A 239 -12.16 5.33 18.08
C HIS A 239 -11.07 4.67 18.94
N GLN A 240 -10.60 3.48 18.56
CA GLN A 240 -9.50 2.80 19.24
C GLN A 240 -8.19 3.51 18.93
N GLN A 241 -7.96 3.88 17.68
CA GLN A 241 -6.76 4.65 17.29
C GLN A 241 -6.67 5.96 18.07
N ALA A 242 -7.76 6.74 18.13
CA ALA A 242 -7.78 7.98 18.91
C ALA A 242 -7.48 7.76 20.40
N LEU A 243 -8.00 6.69 21.00
CA LEU A 243 -7.69 6.34 22.40
C LEU A 243 -6.23 5.92 22.57
N TYR A 244 -5.70 5.09 21.66
CA TYR A 244 -4.30 4.66 21.70
C TYR A 244 -3.34 5.84 21.56
N GLU A 245 -3.60 6.76 20.63
CA GLU A 245 -2.82 8.00 20.47
C GLU A 245 -2.85 8.84 21.75
N MET A 246 -3.99 8.93 22.45
CA MET A 246 -4.07 9.61 23.75
C MET A 246 -3.24 8.89 24.83
N TYR A 247 -3.30 7.55 24.90
CA TYR A 247 -2.52 6.77 25.87
C TYR A 247 -1.01 6.85 25.62
N ASP A 248 -0.58 6.80 24.35
CA ASP A 248 0.84 6.94 23.98
C ASP A 248 1.37 8.33 24.35
N VAL A 249 0.58 9.38 24.14
CA VAL A 249 0.94 10.75 24.55
C VAL A 249 1.01 10.86 26.08
N GLU A 250 0.04 10.31 26.83
CA GLU A 250 0.06 10.30 28.30
C GLU A 250 1.26 9.51 28.86
N GLU A 251 1.63 8.38 28.25
CA GLU A 251 2.77 7.57 28.67
C GLU A 251 4.10 8.29 28.37
N MET A 252 4.22 8.96 27.22
CA MET A 252 5.36 9.83 26.91
C MET A 252 5.49 11.00 27.90
N GLU A 253 4.40 11.70 28.21
CA GLU A 253 4.41 12.82 29.16
C GLU A 253 4.81 12.35 30.58
N ASN A 254 4.33 11.19 31.01
CA ASN A 254 4.69 10.59 32.28
C ASN A 254 6.17 10.19 32.34
N ASN A 255 6.70 9.60 31.25
CA ASN A 255 8.11 9.22 31.16
C ASN A 255 9.05 10.43 31.14
N VAL A 256 8.70 11.49 30.40
CA VAL A 256 9.45 12.76 30.40
C VAL A 256 9.41 13.41 31.78
N SER A 257 8.25 13.43 32.44
CA SER A 257 8.10 13.96 33.80
C SER A 257 8.90 13.18 34.83
N ALA A 258 8.99 11.86 34.70
CA ALA A 258 9.80 10.99 35.56
C ALA A 258 11.32 11.23 35.35
N ILE A 259 11.77 11.46 34.12
CA ILE A 259 13.15 11.81 33.79
C ILE A 259 13.53 13.18 34.38
N ILE A 260 12.64 14.17 34.28
CA ILE A 260 12.85 15.51 34.85
C ILE A 260 12.95 15.44 36.39
N ARG A 261 12.07 14.67 37.05
CA ARG A 261 12.14 14.46 38.51
C ARG A 261 13.42 13.74 38.94
N LYS A 262 13.85 12.72 38.20
CA LYS A 262 15.14 12.04 38.46
C LYS A 262 16.32 12.99 38.34
N ARG A 263 16.34 13.85 37.31
CA ARG A 263 17.40 14.85 37.15
C ARG A 263 17.39 15.90 38.27
N GLN A 264 16.23 16.37 38.70
CA GLN A 264 16.13 17.36 39.79
C GLN A 264 16.56 16.81 41.16
N ASN A 265 16.42 15.50 41.40
CA ASN A 265 16.89 14.88 42.64
C ASN A 265 18.42 14.65 42.64
N VAL A 266 19.05 14.45 41.48
CA VAL A 266 20.51 14.31 41.36
C VAL A 266 21.25 15.65 41.58
N PHE A 267 20.57 16.79 41.41
CA PHE A 267 21.13 18.12 41.71
C PHE A 267 20.80 18.62 43.13
N ARG A 268 20.23 17.77 44.00
CA ARG A 268 19.87 18.10 45.39
C ARG A 268 20.63 17.27 46.44
N GLU A 269 21.58 16.45 46.03
CA GLU A 269 22.61 15.83 46.88
C GLU A 269 23.99 16.41 46.54
#